data_AF-A0A523L329-F1
#
_entry.id   AF-A0A523L329-F1
#
_cell.length_a   1.000
_cell.length_b   1.000
_cell.length_c   1.000
_cell.angle_alpha   90.00
_cell.angle_beta   90.00
_cell.angle_gamma   90.00
#
_symmetry.space_group_name_H-M   'P 1'
#
loop_
_entity.id
_entity.type
_entity.pdbx_description
1 polymer ?
#
loop_
_entity_poly.entity_id
_entity_poly.type
_entity_poly.pdbx_seq_one_letter_code
_entity_poly.pdbx_strand_id
1 'polypeptide(L)'
;MENSPLDFEHLPEFSKIKPDQIKPAIESIITQNRRAVADLVQQQDFCWENLAMPLSLLEDRLSKAWSPVRHLNSVKSNDALRDAYTACLPLLSDYATELSQNRMLYQGYCSIADSDLFADLSVAQKKTIEDSIKHFRLGGVNLDGIQRERYQQLQKDLSELQSSFENNLLDATQSWEKNISSKNQLQGLPEYAIEMLRQLAKKKNLSG
;
A
#
# COMPACT_ATOMS: atom_id res chain seq x y z
N MET A 1 7.28 26.08 2.04
CA MET A 1 6.40 24.97 1.61
C MET A 1 6.19 24.11 2.84
N GLU A 2 4.95 23.97 3.31
CA GLU A 2 4.65 23.07 4.43
C GLU A 2 4.97 21.63 4.01
N ASN A 3 5.74 20.90 4.84
CA ASN A 3 5.98 19.48 4.62
C ASN A 3 4.64 18.73 4.68
N SER A 4 4.45 17.77 3.78
CA SER A 4 3.26 16.92 3.78
C SER A 4 3.11 16.25 5.15
N PRO A 5 1.89 16.11 5.71
CA PRO A 5 1.69 15.36 6.95
C PRO A 5 2.04 13.86 6.82
N LEU A 6 2.32 13.40 5.60
CA LEU A 6 2.81 12.05 5.30
C LEU A 6 4.35 11.98 5.21
N ASP A 7 5.04 13.09 5.45
CA ASP A 7 6.51 13.19 5.48
C ASP A 7 6.96 13.47 6.93
N PHE A 8 7.38 12.41 7.64
CA PHE A 8 7.72 12.47 9.06
C PHE A 8 8.98 11.65 9.37
N GLU A 9 9.83 12.18 10.26
CA GLU A 9 11.11 11.54 10.64
C GLU A 9 10.98 10.48 11.74
N HIS A 10 9.90 10.54 12.54
CA HIS A 10 9.69 9.65 13.68
C HIS A 10 8.39 8.86 13.53
N LEU A 11 7.37 9.19 14.33
CA LEU A 11 6.07 8.51 14.31
C LEU A 11 5.06 9.31 13.47
N PRO A 12 4.12 8.63 12.80
CA PRO A 12 3.07 9.31 12.06
C PRO A 12 2.19 10.15 12.98
N GLU A 13 2.03 11.44 12.67
CA GLU A 13 1.11 12.33 13.37
C GLU A 13 -0.33 12.15 12.86
N PHE A 14 -0.99 11.05 13.25
CA PHE A 14 -2.31 10.65 12.74
C PHE A 14 -3.38 11.76 12.82
N SER A 15 -3.32 12.64 13.83
CA SER A 15 -4.26 13.76 13.99
C SER A 15 -4.12 14.85 12.92
N LYS A 16 -2.98 14.91 12.22
CA LYS A 16 -2.69 15.88 11.16
C LYS A 16 -2.97 15.33 9.75
N ILE A 17 -3.22 14.04 9.59
CA ILE A 17 -3.55 13.44 8.29
C ILE A 17 -4.99 13.80 7.91
N LYS A 18 -5.13 14.64 6.89
CA LYS A 18 -6.44 15.04 6.36
C LYS A 18 -6.70 14.37 5.00
N PRO A 19 -7.93 13.90 4.73
CA PRO A 19 -8.24 13.19 3.49
C PRO A 19 -7.87 13.94 2.19
N ASP A 20 -8.09 15.25 2.15
CA ASP A 20 -7.80 16.12 1.01
C ASP A 20 -6.29 16.23 0.69
N GLN A 21 -5.42 15.93 1.64
CA GLN A 21 -3.97 16.00 1.49
C GLN A 21 -3.34 14.66 1.07
N ILE A 22 -4.08 13.55 1.17
CA ILE A 22 -3.55 12.20 0.94
C ILE A 22 -3.13 12.01 -0.53
N LYS A 23 -4.07 12.16 -1.46
CA LYS A 23 -3.80 11.92 -2.88
C LYS A 23 -2.69 12.83 -3.43
N PRO A 24 -2.71 14.17 -3.20
CA PRO A 24 -1.62 15.03 -3.66
C PRO A 24 -0.24 14.63 -3.12
N ALA A 25 -0.17 14.19 -1.86
CA ALA A 25 1.07 13.75 -1.25
C ALA A 25 1.61 12.46 -1.88
N ILE A 26 0.74 11.44 -2.06
CA ILE A 26 1.12 10.17 -2.68
C ILE A 26 1.54 10.37 -4.14
N GLU A 27 0.79 11.17 -4.91
CA GLU A 27 1.12 11.49 -6.30
C GLU A 27 2.46 12.23 -6.43
N SER A 28 2.74 13.16 -5.51
CA SER A 28 4.03 13.87 -5.45
C SER A 28 5.19 12.91 -5.16
N ILE A 29 5.05 12.00 -4.20
CA ILE A 29 6.08 11.00 -3.88
C ILE A 29 6.32 10.08 -5.08
N ILE A 30 5.26 9.55 -5.70
CA ILE A 30 5.38 8.69 -6.90
C ILE A 30 6.10 9.44 -8.03
N THR A 31 5.73 10.70 -8.28
CA THR A 31 6.36 11.53 -9.31
C THR A 31 7.86 11.73 -9.04
N GLN A 32 8.22 12.01 -7.79
CA GLN A 32 9.62 12.17 -7.39
C GLN A 32 10.39 10.86 -7.50
N ASN A 33 9.80 9.75 -7.07
CA ASN A 33 10.41 8.44 -7.20
C ASN A 33 10.60 8.03 -8.66
N ARG A 34 9.65 8.32 -9.56
CA ARG A 34 9.82 8.07 -11.00
C ARG A 34 11.02 8.81 -11.58
N ARG A 35 11.23 10.08 -11.18
CA ARG A 35 12.41 10.87 -11.58
C ARG A 35 13.70 10.24 -11.04
N ALA A 36 13.73 9.93 -9.75
CA ALA A 36 14.90 9.30 -9.14
C ALA A 36 15.22 7.93 -9.77
N VAL A 37 14.22 7.11 -10.08
CA VAL A 37 14.40 5.85 -10.81
C VAL A 37 14.95 6.09 -12.22
N ALA A 38 14.45 7.10 -12.94
CA ALA A 38 14.97 7.45 -14.25
C ALA A 38 16.45 7.84 -14.18
N ASP A 39 16.87 8.56 -13.13
CA ASP A 39 18.28 8.95 -12.93
C ASP A 39 19.15 7.75 -12.51
N LEU A 40 18.63 6.86 -11.65
CA LEU A 40 19.33 5.66 -11.19
C LEU A 40 19.66 4.72 -12.35
N VAL A 41 18.75 4.54 -13.32
CA VAL A 41 18.99 3.63 -14.45
C VAL A 41 19.93 4.20 -15.52
N GLN A 42 20.36 5.46 -15.41
CA GLN A 42 21.39 6.05 -16.27
C GLN A 42 22.82 5.81 -15.76
N GLN A 43 22.98 5.28 -14.54
CA GLN A 43 24.29 4.96 -13.99
C GLN A 43 24.94 3.81 -14.78
N GLN A 44 26.26 3.73 -14.68
CA GLN A 44 27.06 2.60 -15.16
C GLN A 44 27.65 1.86 -13.95
N ASP A 45 28.09 0.62 -14.15
CA ASP A 45 28.73 -0.21 -13.12
C ASP A 45 27.88 -0.31 -11.84
N PHE A 46 26.69 -0.90 -11.97
CA PHE A 46 25.75 -1.03 -10.87
C PHE A 46 26.33 -1.82 -9.69
N CYS A 47 26.15 -1.28 -8.49
CA CYS A 47 26.51 -1.88 -7.21
C CYS A 47 25.38 -1.69 -6.19
N TRP A 48 25.57 -2.21 -4.99
CA TRP A 48 24.59 -2.06 -3.90
C TRP A 48 24.29 -0.58 -3.59
N GLU A 49 25.34 0.24 -3.52
CA GLU A 49 25.29 1.63 -3.08
C GLU A 49 24.63 2.56 -4.10
N ASN A 50 24.76 2.28 -5.39
CA ASN A 50 24.27 3.16 -6.46
C ASN A 50 22.94 2.72 -7.08
N LEU A 51 22.44 1.51 -6.77
CA LEU A 51 21.17 1.01 -7.31
C LEU A 51 20.24 0.46 -6.22
N ALA A 52 20.67 -0.60 -5.52
CA ALA A 52 19.78 -1.35 -4.63
C ALA A 52 19.38 -0.53 -3.38
N MET A 53 20.36 0.08 -2.71
CA MET A 53 20.12 0.91 -1.53
C MET A 53 19.30 2.17 -1.87
N PRO A 54 19.62 2.97 -2.89
CA PRO A 54 18.78 4.12 -3.27
C PRO A 54 17.35 3.71 -3.63
N LEU A 55 17.16 2.63 -4.39
CA LEU A 55 15.81 2.16 -4.74
C LEU A 55 15.01 1.75 -3.49
N SER A 56 15.64 1.07 -2.53
CA SER A 56 15.01 0.70 -1.26
C SER A 56 14.59 1.92 -0.44
N LEU A 57 15.38 3.01 -0.46
CA LEU A 57 15.02 4.27 0.21
C LEU A 57 13.81 4.97 -0.44
N LEU A 58 13.68 4.88 -1.78
CA LEU A 58 12.50 5.40 -2.49
C LEU A 58 11.24 4.62 -2.12
N GLU A 59 11.34 3.29 -2.01
CA GLU A 59 10.24 2.42 -1.60
C GLU A 59 9.86 2.65 -0.12
N ASP A 60 10.85 2.74 0.77
CA ASP A 60 10.64 3.05 2.19
C ASP A 60 9.90 4.37 2.38
N ARG A 61 10.28 5.41 1.62
CA ARG A 61 9.60 6.72 1.66
C ARG A 61 8.11 6.59 1.29
N LEU A 62 7.79 5.88 0.21
CA LEU A 62 6.39 5.67 -0.19
C LEU A 62 5.63 4.83 0.85
N SER A 63 6.26 3.79 1.37
CA SER A 63 5.70 2.91 2.41
C SER A 63 5.40 3.68 3.71
N LYS A 64 6.32 4.53 4.16
CA LYS A 64 6.13 5.42 5.32
C LYS A 64 4.96 6.38 5.14
N ALA A 65 4.81 6.95 3.95
CA ALA A 65 3.68 7.83 3.65
C ALA A 65 2.35 7.08 3.57
N TRP A 66 2.33 5.89 2.96
CA TRP A 66 1.10 5.15 2.69
C TRP A 66 0.59 4.33 3.88
N SER A 67 1.49 3.76 4.69
CA SER A 67 1.12 2.89 5.81
C SER A 67 0.16 3.53 6.82
N PRO A 68 0.34 4.79 7.25
CA PRO A 68 -0.60 5.48 8.14
C PRO A 68 -1.98 5.69 7.50
N VAL A 69 -2.03 5.99 6.20
CA VAL A 69 -3.29 6.17 5.45
C VAL A 69 -4.08 4.86 5.40
N ARG A 70 -3.41 3.76 5.02
CA ARG A 70 -3.99 2.41 5.03
C ARG A 70 -4.48 2.02 6.42
N HIS A 71 -3.69 2.32 7.46
CA HIS A 71 -4.08 2.04 8.85
C HIS A 71 -5.35 2.82 9.24
N LEU A 72 -5.40 4.13 8.99
CA LEU A 72 -6.57 4.95 9.28
C LEU A 72 -7.81 4.45 8.54
N ASN A 73 -7.68 4.03 7.27
CA ASN A 73 -8.78 3.45 6.52
C ASN A 73 -9.28 2.14 7.16
N SER A 74 -8.39 1.35 7.76
CA SER A 74 -8.76 0.10 8.43
C SER A 74 -9.42 0.30 9.80
N VAL A 75 -8.99 1.29 10.60
CA VAL A 75 -9.43 1.40 12.02
C VAL A 75 -10.32 2.60 12.31
N LYS A 76 -10.36 3.59 11.41
CA LYS A 76 -11.08 4.86 11.59
C LYS A 76 -11.64 5.38 10.26
N SER A 77 -12.11 4.47 9.40
CA SER A 77 -12.72 4.82 8.11
C SER A 77 -13.90 5.79 8.28
N ASN A 78 -14.02 6.72 7.33
CA ASN A 78 -15.21 7.49 7.02
C ASN A 78 -15.23 7.73 5.49
N ASP A 79 -16.31 8.30 4.96
CA ASP A 79 -16.48 8.48 3.51
C ASP A 79 -15.33 9.27 2.87
N ALA A 80 -14.96 10.42 3.45
CA ALA A 80 -13.89 11.25 2.91
C ALA A 80 -12.53 10.51 2.89
N LEU A 81 -12.21 9.76 3.94
CA LEU A 81 -10.98 8.97 4.00
C LEU A 81 -11.01 7.79 3.01
N ARG A 82 -12.16 7.14 2.85
CA ARG A 82 -12.36 6.03 1.91
C ARG A 82 -12.19 6.51 0.47
N ASP A 83 -12.74 7.68 0.13
CA ASP A 83 -12.60 8.29 -1.19
C ASP A 83 -11.14 8.63 -1.49
N ALA A 84 -10.44 9.25 -0.52
CA ALA A 84 -9.03 9.58 -0.65
C ALA A 84 -8.15 8.32 -0.79
N TYR A 85 -8.42 7.28 0.00
CA TYR A 85 -7.74 5.98 -0.08
C TYR A 85 -7.96 5.33 -1.45
N THR A 86 -9.22 5.20 -1.88
CA THR A 86 -9.60 4.57 -3.14
C THR A 86 -9.00 5.30 -4.34
N ALA A 87 -8.94 6.63 -4.30
CA ALA A 87 -8.33 7.43 -5.37
C ALA A 87 -6.81 7.26 -5.50
N CYS A 88 -6.13 6.70 -4.49
CA CYS A 88 -4.70 6.41 -4.53
C CYS A 88 -4.38 5.00 -5.06
N LEU A 89 -5.31 4.04 -4.96
CA LEU A 89 -5.06 2.65 -5.33
C LEU A 89 -4.63 2.48 -6.81
N PRO A 90 -5.27 3.15 -7.80
CA PRO A 90 -4.79 3.06 -9.18
C PRO A 90 -3.37 3.60 -9.34
N LEU A 91 -3.04 4.73 -8.70
CA LEU A 91 -1.70 5.34 -8.77
C LEU A 91 -0.62 4.40 -8.23
N LEU A 92 -0.89 3.75 -7.10
CA LEU A 92 0.02 2.79 -6.46
C LEU A 92 0.17 1.51 -7.29
N SER A 93 -0.92 0.98 -7.82
CA SER A 93 -0.93 -0.21 -8.70
C SER A 93 -0.16 0.04 -9.98
N ASP A 94 -0.39 1.18 -10.64
CA ASP A 94 0.31 1.56 -11.86
C ASP A 94 1.80 1.71 -11.59
N TYR A 95 2.18 2.41 -10.52
CA TYR A 95 3.58 2.60 -10.15
C TYR A 95 4.29 1.26 -9.80
N ALA A 96 3.64 0.38 -9.04
CA ALA A 96 4.18 -0.94 -8.72
C ALA A 96 4.37 -1.81 -9.99
N THR A 97 3.40 -1.75 -10.91
CA THR A 97 3.47 -2.46 -12.20
C THR A 97 4.61 -1.92 -13.07
N GLU A 98 4.75 -0.60 -13.17
CA GLU A 98 5.84 0.08 -13.88
C GLU A 98 7.20 -0.36 -13.35
N LEU A 99 7.41 -0.35 -12.03
CA LEU A 99 8.66 -0.80 -11.41
C LEU A 99 8.91 -2.28 -11.70
N SER A 100 7.93 -3.15 -11.45
CA SER A 100 8.08 -4.61 -11.61
C SER A 100 8.41 -5.05 -13.04
N GLN A 101 8.08 -4.23 -14.04
CA GLN A 101 8.37 -4.47 -15.44
C GLN A 101 9.48 -3.57 -16.00
N ASN A 102 10.20 -2.84 -15.15
CA ASN A 102 11.30 -2.00 -15.58
C ASN A 102 12.52 -2.88 -15.92
N ARG A 103 12.77 -3.06 -17.22
CA ARG A 103 13.87 -3.89 -17.74
C ARG A 103 15.24 -3.36 -17.34
N MET A 104 15.42 -2.04 -17.26
CA MET A 104 16.71 -1.45 -16.89
C MET A 104 17.04 -1.73 -15.43
N LEU A 105 16.06 -1.59 -14.53
CA LEU A 105 16.24 -1.99 -13.12
C LEU A 105 16.56 -3.48 -13.03
N TYR A 106 15.79 -4.35 -13.69
CA TYR A 106 16.04 -5.78 -13.70
C TYR A 106 17.46 -6.13 -14.17
N GLN A 107 17.92 -5.52 -15.26
CA GLN A 107 19.27 -5.70 -15.78
C GLN A 107 20.33 -5.22 -14.78
N GLY A 108 20.12 -4.09 -14.10
CA GLY A 108 21.03 -3.61 -13.07
C GLY A 108 21.12 -4.55 -11.86
N TYR A 109 20.01 -5.15 -11.43
CA TYR A 109 20.04 -6.17 -10.38
C TYR A 109 20.76 -7.45 -10.84
N CYS A 110 20.53 -7.91 -12.06
CA CYS A 110 21.27 -9.05 -12.63
C CYS A 110 22.77 -8.76 -12.72
N SER A 111 23.18 -7.56 -13.16
CA SER A 111 24.60 -7.22 -13.25
C SER A 111 25.29 -7.19 -11.89
N ILE A 112 24.58 -6.75 -10.83
CA ILE A 112 25.11 -6.85 -9.46
C ILE A 112 25.31 -8.31 -9.08
N ALA A 113 24.31 -9.17 -9.31
CA ALA A 113 24.37 -10.59 -8.98
C ALA A 113 25.47 -11.35 -9.73
N ASP A 114 25.73 -10.96 -10.98
CA ASP A 114 26.75 -11.58 -11.84
C ASP A 114 28.16 -10.99 -11.64
N SER A 115 28.29 -9.93 -10.83
CA SER A 115 29.58 -9.26 -10.58
C SER A 115 30.40 -9.91 -9.46
N ASP A 116 31.71 -9.70 -9.49
CA ASP A 116 32.61 -10.12 -8.39
C ASP A 116 32.26 -9.46 -7.06
N LEU A 117 31.71 -8.23 -7.09
CA LEU A 117 31.25 -7.48 -5.91
C LEU A 117 30.15 -8.21 -5.15
N PHE A 118 29.38 -9.08 -5.83
CA PHE A 118 28.35 -9.87 -5.16
C PHE A 118 28.93 -10.72 -4.04
N ALA A 119 30.14 -11.26 -4.20
CA ALA A 119 30.78 -12.11 -3.20
C ALA A 119 31.01 -11.38 -1.87
N ASP A 120 31.29 -10.07 -1.93
CA ASP A 120 31.60 -9.21 -0.77
C ASP A 120 30.35 -8.69 -0.05
N LEU A 121 29.16 -8.82 -0.67
CA LEU A 121 27.90 -8.43 -0.04
C LEU A 121 27.59 -9.29 1.19
N SER A 122 26.99 -8.67 2.20
CA SER A 122 26.44 -9.39 3.36
C SER A 122 25.34 -10.36 2.95
N VAL A 123 25.06 -11.35 3.81
CA VAL A 123 23.99 -12.34 3.57
C VAL A 123 22.63 -11.66 3.30
N ALA A 124 22.31 -10.59 4.04
CA ALA A 124 21.07 -9.85 3.85
C ALA A 124 21.03 -9.14 2.50
N GLN A 125 22.13 -8.48 2.10
CA GLN A 125 22.22 -7.78 0.81
C GLN A 125 22.10 -8.75 -0.36
N LYS A 126 22.81 -9.88 -0.32
CA LYS A 126 22.71 -10.96 -1.33
C LYS A 126 21.27 -11.42 -1.49
N LYS A 127 20.60 -11.69 -0.36
CA LYS A 127 19.21 -12.14 -0.35
C LYS A 127 18.27 -11.10 -0.95
N THR A 128 18.46 -9.82 -0.65
CA THR A 128 17.69 -8.73 -1.26
C THR A 128 17.86 -8.72 -2.77
N ILE A 129 19.09 -8.80 -3.29
CA ILE A 129 19.33 -8.82 -4.76
C ILE A 129 18.64 -10.01 -5.42
N GLU A 130 18.81 -11.21 -4.86
CA GLU A 130 18.19 -12.44 -5.40
C GLU A 130 16.66 -12.36 -5.40
N ASP A 131 16.07 -11.89 -4.30
CA ASP A 131 14.62 -11.76 -4.19
C ASP A 131 14.09 -10.67 -5.13
N SER A 132 14.81 -9.56 -5.30
CA SER A 132 14.45 -8.53 -6.29
C SER A 132 14.41 -9.10 -7.70
N ILE A 133 15.45 -9.85 -8.12
CA ILE A 133 15.48 -10.53 -9.44
C ILE A 133 14.28 -11.46 -9.59
N LYS A 134 13.95 -12.25 -8.56
CA LYS A 134 12.77 -13.12 -8.55
C LYS A 134 11.47 -12.32 -8.70
N HIS A 135 11.33 -11.21 -7.99
CA HIS A 135 10.15 -10.36 -8.06
C HIS A 135 9.98 -9.73 -9.45
N PHE A 136 11.03 -9.26 -10.12
CA PHE A 136 10.95 -8.79 -11.50
C PHE A 136 10.45 -9.88 -12.45
N ARG A 137 10.96 -11.11 -12.31
CA ARG A 137 10.51 -12.25 -13.13
C ARG A 137 9.04 -12.58 -12.90
N LEU A 138 8.59 -12.58 -11.64
CA LEU A 138 7.18 -12.78 -11.28
C LEU A 138 6.30 -11.59 -11.72
N GLY A 139 6.87 -10.39 -11.76
CA GLY A 139 6.26 -9.16 -12.29
C GLY A 139 6.12 -9.12 -13.81
N GLY A 140 6.59 -10.16 -14.50
CA GLY A 140 6.48 -10.25 -15.96
C GLY A 140 7.47 -9.36 -16.71
N VAL A 141 8.63 -9.00 -16.13
CA VAL A 141 9.66 -8.17 -16.79
C VAL A 141 10.13 -8.76 -18.13
N ASN A 142 10.04 -10.09 -18.29
CA ASN A 142 10.44 -10.82 -19.49
C ASN A 142 9.29 -10.98 -20.51
N LEU A 143 8.09 -10.46 -20.22
CA LEU A 143 6.97 -10.50 -21.16
C LEU A 143 7.11 -9.39 -22.21
N ASP A 144 6.65 -9.68 -23.42
CA ASP A 144 6.70 -8.76 -24.56
C ASP A 144 5.36 -8.64 -25.27
N GLY A 145 5.18 -7.50 -25.94
CA GLY A 145 4.00 -7.17 -26.73
C GLY A 145 2.68 -7.43 -25.99
N ILE A 146 1.78 -8.17 -26.64
CA ILE A 146 0.43 -8.48 -26.15
C ILE A 146 0.44 -9.15 -24.77
N GLN A 147 1.44 -9.99 -24.46
CA GLN A 147 1.50 -10.67 -23.16
C GLN A 147 1.78 -9.68 -22.02
N ARG A 148 2.63 -8.70 -22.28
CA ARG A 148 2.94 -7.64 -21.31
C ARG A 148 1.73 -6.74 -21.07
N GLU A 149 1.07 -6.30 -22.13
CA GLU A 149 -0.17 -5.51 -22.05
C GLU A 149 -1.26 -6.27 -21.28
N ARG A 150 -1.42 -7.57 -21.57
CA ARG A 150 -2.39 -8.41 -20.86
C ARG A 150 -2.06 -8.53 -19.38
N TYR A 151 -0.80 -8.68 -19.00
CA TYR A 151 -0.39 -8.72 -17.60
C TYR A 151 -0.73 -7.41 -16.88
N GLN A 152 -0.43 -6.26 -17.50
CA GLN A 152 -0.74 -4.95 -16.93
C GLN A 152 -2.25 -4.77 -16.70
N GLN A 153 -3.08 -5.17 -17.68
CA GLN A 153 -4.53 -5.13 -17.52
C GLN A 153 -5.01 -6.02 -16.38
N LEU A 154 -4.48 -7.24 -16.25
CA LEU A 154 -4.85 -8.16 -15.18
C LEU A 154 -4.47 -7.63 -13.78
N GLN A 155 -3.30 -6.97 -13.64
CA GLN A 155 -2.91 -6.35 -12.38
C GLN A 155 -3.82 -5.19 -11.97
N LYS A 156 -4.24 -4.39 -12.96
CA LYS A 156 -5.22 -3.33 -12.74
C LYS A 156 -6.58 -3.89 -12.31
N ASP A 157 -7.11 -4.87 -13.06
CA ASP A 157 -8.38 -5.52 -12.76
C ASP A 157 -8.36 -6.16 -11.35
N LEU A 158 -7.25 -6.82 -10.99
CA LEU A 158 -7.08 -7.44 -9.68
C LEU A 158 -7.13 -6.39 -8.55
N SER A 159 -6.44 -5.27 -8.71
CA SER A 159 -6.42 -4.19 -7.72
C SER A 159 -7.80 -3.56 -7.52
N GLU A 160 -8.54 -3.35 -8.62
CA GLU A 160 -9.92 -2.84 -8.57
C GLU A 160 -10.87 -3.84 -7.88
N LEU A 161 -10.73 -5.13 -8.16
CA LEU A 161 -11.53 -6.18 -7.52
C LEU A 161 -11.23 -6.32 -6.03
N GLN A 162 -9.96 -6.24 -5.63
CA GLN A 162 -9.56 -6.30 -4.21
C GLN A 162 -10.17 -5.13 -3.42
N SER A 163 -10.04 -3.90 -3.94
CA SER A 163 -10.65 -2.71 -3.35
C SER A 163 -12.18 -2.85 -3.23
N SER A 164 -12.83 -3.31 -4.29
CA SER A 164 -14.28 -3.51 -4.31
C SER A 164 -14.72 -4.55 -3.28
N PHE A 165 -13.97 -5.65 -3.14
CA PHE A 165 -14.25 -6.68 -2.14
C PHE A 165 -14.12 -6.13 -0.71
N GLU A 166 -13.05 -5.40 -0.41
CA GLU A 166 -12.83 -4.80 0.91
C GLU A 166 -13.95 -3.81 1.28
N ASN A 167 -14.36 -2.95 0.35
CA ASN A 167 -15.45 -2.00 0.55
C ASN A 167 -16.79 -2.73 0.76
N ASN A 168 -17.12 -3.72 -0.08
CA ASN A 168 -18.35 -4.51 0.05
C ASN A 168 -18.42 -5.23 1.41
N LEU A 169 -17.29 -5.80 1.88
CA LEU A 169 -17.22 -6.47 3.18
C LEU A 169 -17.45 -5.49 4.33
N LEU A 170 -16.85 -4.30 4.25
CA LEU A 170 -17.02 -3.25 5.26
C LEU A 170 -18.47 -2.76 5.32
N ASP A 171 -19.09 -2.52 4.15
CA ASP A 171 -20.46 -2.03 4.06
C ASP A 171 -21.47 -3.10 4.53
N ALA A 172 -21.26 -4.37 4.18
CA ALA A 172 -22.06 -5.49 4.69
C ALA A 172 -21.96 -5.61 6.22
N THR A 173 -20.76 -5.43 6.78
CA THR A 173 -20.53 -5.51 8.23
C THR A 173 -21.17 -4.33 8.97
N GLN A 174 -21.10 -3.12 8.41
CA GLN A 174 -21.65 -1.91 9.02
C GLN A 174 -23.18 -1.85 8.93
N SER A 175 -23.76 -2.33 7.82
CA SER A 175 -25.21 -2.35 7.59
C SER A 175 -25.94 -3.43 8.39
N TRP A 176 -25.26 -4.53 8.75
CA TRP A 176 -25.89 -5.57 9.54
C TRP A 176 -26.22 -5.09 10.95
N GLU A 177 -27.48 -5.19 11.33
CA GLU A 177 -27.92 -4.97 12.69
C GLU A 177 -29.09 -5.87 13.06
N LYS A 178 -29.16 -6.20 14.35
CA LYS A 178 -30.27 -6.94 14.93
C LYS A 178 -30.80 -6.16 16.13
N ASN A 179 -31.88 -5.42 15.93
CA ASN A 179 -32.55 -4.69 17.00
C ASN A 179 -33.36 -5.67 17.87
N ILE A 180 -33.05 -5.76 19.16
CA ILE A 180 -33.67 -6.71 20.09
C ILE A 180 -34.47 -5.93 21.15
N SER A 181 -35.76 -5.75 20.93
CA SER A 181 -36.61 -4.97 21.86
C SER A 181 -37.05 -5.71 23.13
N SER A 182 -36.77 -7.01 23.23
CA SER A 182 -37.18 -7.84 24.37
C SER A 182 -35.98 -8.33 25.16
N LYS A 183 -35.88 -7.91 26.43
CA LYS A 183 -34.82 -8.34 27.36
C LYS A 183 -34.74 -9.87 27.50
N ASN A 184 -35.86 -10.57 27.36
CA ASN A 184 -35.90 -12.04 27.46
C ASN A 184 -35.08 -12.73 26.35
N GLN A 185 -34.94 -12.12 25.17
CA GLN A 185 -34.12 -12.67 24.08
C GLN A 185 -32.61 -12.56 24.35
N LEU A 186 -32.20 -11.81 25.38
CA LEU A 186 -30.80 -11.64 25.80
C LEU A 186 -30.42 -12.58 26.96
N GLN A 187 -31.28 -13.53 27.32
CA GLN A 187 -31.02 -14.48 28.40
C GLN A 187 -29.73 -15.27 28.11
N GLY A 188 -28.83 -15.32 29.10
CA GLY A 188 -27.51 -15.97 28.99
C GLY A 188 -26.35 -15.00 28.74
N LEU A 189 -26.64 -13.74 28.40
CA LEU A 189 -25.60 -12.70 28.34
C LEU A 189 -25.30 -12.13 29.74
N PRO A 190 -24.03 -11.81 30.03
CA PRO A 190 -23.66 -11.11 31.26
C PRO A 190 -24.13 -9.64 31.23
N GLU A 191 -24.37 -9.05 32.40
CA GLU A 191 -24.95 -7.69 32.50
C GLU A 191 -24.11 -6.62 31.79
N TYR A 192 -22.78 -6.74 31.80
CA TYR A 192 -21.90 -5.80 31.09
C TYR A 192 -22.12 -5.81 29.57
N ALA A 193 -22.43 -6.99 29.00
CA ALA A 193 -22.69 -7.12 27.57
C ALA A 193 -24.06 -6.52 27.22
N ILE A 194 -25.06 -6.68 28.10
CA ILE A 194 -26.38 -6.05 27.96
C ILE A 194 -26.25 -4.52 27.99
N GLU A 195 -25.44 -3.97 28.90
CA GLU A 195 -25.20 -2.53 28.95
C GLU A 195 -24.46 -2.01 27.71
N MET A 196 -23.46 -2.75 27.21
CA MET A 196 -22.75 -2.41 25.98
C MET A 196 -23.70 -2.39 24.76
N LEU A 197 -24.58 -3.38 24.63
CA LEU A 197 -25.59 -3.43 23.57
C LEU A 197 -26.59 -2.26 23.67
N ARG A 198 -27.02 -1.90 24.88
CA ARG A 198 -27.89 -0.74 25.12
C ARG A 198 -27.22 0.58 24.72
N GLN A 199 -25.93 0.74 25.00
CA GLN A 199 -25.17 1.92 24.55
C GLN A 199 -25.03 1.96 23.02
N LEU A 200 -24.81 0.82 22.39
CA LEU A 200 -24.74 0.71 20.93
C LEU A 200 -26.09 1.07 20.28
N ALA A 201 -27.20 0.57 20.81
CA ALA A 201 -28.54 0.89 20.33
C ALA A 201 -28.82 2.40 20.43
N LYS A 202 -28.52 3.02 21.57
CA LYS A 202 -28.62 4.49 21.74
C LYS A 202 -27.78 5.25 20.71
N LYS A 203 -26.53 4.82 20.47
CA LYS A 203 -25.63 5.45 19.48
C LYS A 203 -26.19 5.34 18.06
N LYS A 204 -26.89 4.25 17.74
CA LYS A 204 -27.57 4.03 16.46
C LYS A 204 -29.01 4.59 16.43
N ASN A 205 -29.46 5.27 17.48
CA ASN A 205 -30.85 5.74 17.64
C ASN A 205 -31.91 4.64 17.52
N LEU A 206 -31.59 3.42 17.98
CA LEU A 206 -32.49 2.28 18.06
C LEU A 206 -33.09 2.16 19.47
N SER A 207 -34.31 1.62 19.55
CA SER A 207 -35.10 1.52 20.79
C SER A 207 -34.89 0.23 21.59
N GLY A 208 -34.24 -0.79 21.02
CA GLY A 208 -33.95 -2.07 21.68
C GLY A 208 -32.71 -2.06 22.56
#